data_AF-A0A150P0A7-F1
#
_entry.id   AF-A0A150P0A7-F1
#
_cell.length_a   1.000
_cell.length_b   1.000
_cell.length_c   1.000
_cell.angle_alpha   90.00
_cell.angle_beta   90.00
_cell.angle_gamma   90.00
#
_symmetry.space_group_name_H-M   'P 1'
#
loop_
_entity.id
_entity.type
_entity.pdbx_description
1 polymer ?
#
loop_
_entity_poly.entity_id
_entity_poly.type
_entity_poly.pdbx_seq_one_letter_code
_entity_poly.pdbx_strand_id
1 'polypeptide(L)'
;MRYPRHPMSAPPRPPVTADQLRPGDPYELSEGQLVECLPTGERGGRGNLVGGSVLDTDPAVESAGVDVGVSPRPDVLRAPDISVGNVGDKPGWASAAPPLAVEYADTGQDEAELQRKIGELLSMGTRFLWVVRLSGARRVEVYEAGAADREPSSPPGPPSGGRALRRPRLRPSRVVYPGELLEAPGVLKNPVPVEALYDREAAHEVTLRNLLQRKGYESLDAVRASGREEGRAEGLRAGLRDLCELLAIELSPEREAALEAMKEADLLALRDRIKRERRWA
;
A
#
# COMPACT_ATOMS: atom_id res chain seq x y z
N MET A 1 -23.10 -16.33 16.69
CA MET A 1 -22.07 -16.56 17.72
C MET A 1 -22.04 -15.31 18.60
N ARG A 2 -22.44 -15.40 19.89
CA ARG A 2 -22.45 -14.22 20.78
C ARG A 2 -21.03 -13.99 21.25
N TYR A 3 -20.40 -12.86 20.89
CA TYR A 3 -19.21 -12.39 21.57
C TYR A 3 -19.62 -11.97 23.00
N PRO A 4 -19.17 -12.66 24.05
CA PRO A 4 -19.44 -12.20 25.40
C PRO A 4 -18.68 -10.88 25.61
N ARG A 5 -19.42 -9.85 26.05
CA ARG A 5 -18.88 -8.57 26.49
C ARG A 5 -18.13 -8.78 27.80
N HIS A 6 -16.85 -8.44 27.84
CA HIS A 6 -16.21 -7.81 29.01
C HIS A 6 -14.88 -7.18 28.58
N PRO A 7 -14.55 -5.95 29.01
CA PRO A 7 -13.17 -5.48 29.04
C PRO A 7 -12.37 -6.43 29.94
N MET A 8 -11.10 -6.67 29.59
CA MET A 8 -10.21 -7.50 30.40
C MET A 8 -10.09 -6.89 31.80
N SER A 9 -10.64 -7.54 32.83
CA SER A 9 -10.68 -6.99 34.21
C SER A 9 -9.29 -6.78 34.83
N ALA A 10 -8.27 -7.47 34.29
CA ALA A 10 -6.85 -7.26 34.56
C ALA A 10 -6.02 -7.90 33.42
N PRO A 11 -4.86 -7.34 33.04
CA PRO A 11 -3.97 -7.96 32.06
C PRO A 11 -3.45 -9.34 32.51
N PRO A 12 -3.23 -10.28 31.58
CA PRO A 12 -2.59 -11.55 31.89
C PRO A 12 -1.18 -11.33 32.44
N ARG A 13 -0.74 -12.19 33.35
CA ARG A 13 0.61 -12.09 33.92
C ARG A 13 1.62 -12.73 32.97
N PRO A 14 2.74 -12.06 32.65
CA PRO A 14 3.81 -12.66 31.87
C PRO A 14 4.39 -13.94 32.51
N PRO A 15 4.87 -14.91 31.70
CA PRO A 15 4.89 -14.88 30.23
C PRO A 15 3.49 -15.12 29.61
N VAL A 16 3.14 -14.30 28.63
CA VAL A 16 1.86 -14.34 27.89
C VAL A 16 2.10 -14.90 26.48
N THR A 17 1.15 -15.68 25.97
CA THR A 17 1.14 -16.14 24.58
C THR A 17 0.05 -15.46 23.76
N ALA A 18 0.25 -15.33 22.45
CA ALA A 18 -0.64 -14.58 21.56
C ALA A 18 -2.07 -15.12 21.50
N ASP A 19 -2.29 -16.42 21.76
CA ASP A 19 -3.61 -17.04 21.85
C ASP A 19 -4.38 -16.69 23.14
N GLN A 20 -3.68 -16.14 24.14
CA GLN A 20 -4.30 -15.57 25.35
C GLN A 20 -4.81 -14.14 25.13
N LEU A 21 -4.41 -13.48 24.04
CA LEU A 21 -4.87 -12.16 23.63
C LEU A 21 -5.95 -12.27 22.55
N ARG A 22 -6.77 -11.22 22.45
CA ARG A 22 -7.84 -11.11 21.47
C ARG A 22 -7.67 -9.86 20.62
N PRO A 23 -8.16 -9.87 19.36
CA PRO A 23 -8.31 -8.63 18.60
C PRO A 23 -9.07 -7.58 19.40
N GLY A 24 -8.46 -6.40 19.56
CA GLY A 24 -8.99 -5.29 20.35
C GLY A 24 -8.44 -5.17 21.78
N ASP A 25 -7.67 -6.15 22.27
CA ASP A 25 -6.89 -5.96 23.49
C ASP A 25 -5.75 -4.95 23.21
N PRO A 26 -5.45 -4.01 24.13
CA PRO A 26 -4.49 -2.92 23.89
C PRO A 26 -3.05 -3.38 24.12
N TYR A 27 -2.69 -4.58 23.66
CA TYR A 27 -1.39 -5.18 23.93
C TYR A 27 -0.77 -5.81 22.69
N GLU A 28 0.50 -5.50 22.49
CA GLU A 28 1.45 -6.31 21.74
C GLU A 28 2.20 -7.26 22.71
N LEU A 29 2.93 -8.23 22.14
CA LEU A 29 3.83 -9.13 22.87
C LEU A 29 5.26 -9.08 22.31
N SER A 30 6.21 -8.91 23.22
CA SER A 30 7.65 -8.99 22.99
C SER A 30 8.25 -10.05 23.91
N GLU A 31 8.68 -11.18 23.36
CA GLU A 31 9.29 -12.28 24.13
C GLU A 31 8.44 -12.69 25.36
N GLY A 32 7.12 -12.77 25.17
CA GLY A 32 6.11 -13.10 26.18
C GLY A 32 5.80 -11.99 27.19
N GLN A 33 6.38 -10.80 27.04
CA GLN A 33 6.06 -9.61 27.83
C GLN A 33 5.01 -8.76 27.13
N LEU A 34 4.05 -8.23 27.89
CA LEU A 34 3.05 -7.30 27.38
C LEU A 34 3.70 -5.94 27.09
N VAL A 35 3.36 -5.39 25.92
CA VAL A 35 3.69 -4.02 25.52
C VAL A 35 2.36 -3.29 25.32
N GLU A 36 2.13 -2.22 26.09
CA GLU A 36 0.87 -1.49 26.05
C GLU A 36 0.78 -0.63 24.78
N CYS A 37 -0.32 -0.79 24.03
CA CYS A 37 -0.64 -0.03 22.84
C CYS A 37 -1.53 1.15 23.23
N LEU A 38 -0.91 2.32 23.40
CA LEU A 38 -1.61 3.55 23.71
C LEU A 38 -2.18 4.20 22.43
N PRO A 39 -3.24 5.03 22.55
CA PRO A 39 -3.81 5.72 21.39
C PRO A 39 -2.81 6.59 20.64
N THR A 40 -2.87 6.54 19.31
CA THR A 40 -2.02 7.34 18.41
C THR A 40 -2.48 8.80 18.37
N GLY A 41 -1.53 9.75 18.34
CA GLY A 41 -1.81 11.17 18.17
C GLY A 41 -2.24 11.56 16.75
N GLU A 42 -2.76 12.79 16.57
CA GLU A 42 -3.38 13.25 15.32
C GLU A 42 -2.52 13.02 14.06
N ARG A 43 -1.23 13.36 14.13
CA ARG A 43 -0.32 13.23 12.97
C ARG A 43 -0.05 11.78 12.62
N GLY A 44 0.12 10.92 13.62
CA GLY A 44 0.30 9.48 13.42
C GLY A 44 -0.95 8.85 12.82
N GLY A 45 -2.14 9.14 13.39
CA GLY A 45 -3.41 8.60 12.88
C GLY A 45 -3.73 9.05 11.46
N ARG A 46 -3.47 10.34 11.14
CA ARG A 46 -3.63 10.86 9.78
C ARG A 46 -2.62 10.22 8.82
N GLY A 47 -1.36 10.10 9.23
CA GLY A 47 -0.31 9.44 8.45
C GLY A 47 -0.67 7.99 8.13
N ASN A 48 -1.07 7.22 9.15
CA ASN A 48 -1.48 5.83 8.99
C ASN A 48 -2.60 5.68 7.93
N LEU A 49 -3.66 6.50 8.01
CA LEU A 49 -4.76 6.48 7.04
C LEU A 49 -4.29 6.73 5.58
N VAL A 50 -3.53 7.81 5.36
CA VAL A 50 -3.14 8.21 4.00
C VAL A 50 -2.03 7.31 3.43
N GLY A 51 -1.03 6.97 4.25
CA GLY A 51 0.04 6.06 3.86
C GLY A 51 -0.46 4.65 3.61
N GLY A 52 -1.44 4.18 4.39
CA GLY A 52 -2.10 2.90 4.16
C GLY A 52 -2.77 2.85 2.79
N SER A 53 -3.46 3.93 2.41
CA SER A 53 -4.12 4.05 1.09
C SER A 53 -3.11 4.07 -0.06
N VAL A 54 -1.98 4.77 0.11
CA VAL A 54 -0.89 4.83 -0.87
C VAL A 54 -0.31 3.45 -1.14
N LEU A 55 -0.03 2.68 -0.08
CA LEU A 55 0.62 1.38 -0.18
C LEU A 55 -0.33 0.29 -0.66
N ASP A 56 -1.55 0.22 -0.12
CA ASP A 56 -2.55 -0.79 -0.49
C ASP A 56 -2.93 -0.71 -1.98
N THR A 57 -2.98 0.50 -2.53
CA THR A 57 -3.37 0.69 -3.92
C THR A 57 -2.26 0.39 -4.92
N ASP A 58 -1.00 0.23 -4.51
CA ASP A 58 0.09 -0.05 -5.46
C ASP A 58 -0.23 -1.29 -6.31
N PRO A 59 0.01 -1.30 -7.63
CA PRO A 59 -0.41 -2.40 -8.49
C PRO A 59 0.27 -3.75 -8.21
N ALA A 60 1.43 -3.78 -7.52
CA ALA A 60 2.04 -5.04 -7.08
C ALA A 60 1.48 -5.54 -5.74
N VAL A 61 0.70 -4.73 -5.02
CA VAL A 61 0.17 -5.07 -3.71
C VAL A 61 -1.16 -5.78 -3.84
N GLU A 62 -1.19 -7.04 -3.38
CA GLU A 62 -2.40 -7.86 -3.32
C GLU A 62 -3.24 -7.53 -2.09
N SER A 63 -2.60 -7.32 -0.95
CA SER A 63 -3.25 -6.96 0.31
C SER A 63 -2.34 -6.12 1.20
N ALA A 64 -2.96 -5.19 1.93
CA ALA A 64 -2.37 -4.52 3.07
C ALA A 64 -3.40 -4.44 4.21
N GLY A 65 -2.93 -4.07 5.41
CA GLY A 65 -3.79 -3.83 6.55
C GLY A 65 -3.14 -2.91 7.56
N VAL A 66 -3.97 -2.28 8.38
CA VAL A 66 -3.55 -1.41 9.48
C VAL A 66 -3.66 -2.16 10.80
N ASP A 67 -2.69 -1.94 11.70
CA ASP A 67 -2.66 -2.54 13.04
C ASP A 67 -2.87 -4.07 13.04
N VAL A 68 -2.39 -4.74 11.99
CA VAL A 68 -2.56 -6.19 11.84
C VAL A 68 -1.61 -6.89 12.79
N GLY A 69 -2.16 -7.61 13.77
CA GLY A 69 -1.37 -8.44 14.68
C GLY A 69 -0.69 -9.61 13.95
N VAL A 70 0.64 -9.66 14.05
CA VAL A 70 1.53 -10.65 13.45
C VAL A 70 2.15 -11.52 14.55
N SER A 71 1.90 -12.82 14.50
CA SER A 71 2.36 -13.80 15.48
C SER A 71 2.79 -15.12 14.80
N PRO A 72 4.01 -15.19 14.23
CA PRO A 72 4.57 -16.43 13.70
C PRO A 72 5.05 -17.38 14.81
N ARG A 73 5.19 -16.89 16.06
CA ARG A 73 5.57 -17.67 17.25
C ARG A 73 4.69 -17.26 18.44
N PRO A 74 4.36 -18.17 19.37
CA PRO A 74 3.40 -17.88 20.44
C PRO A 74 3.79 -16.73 21.38
N ASP A 75 5.09 -16.48 21.57
CA ASP A 75 5.65 -15.47 22.47
C ASP A 75 5.77 -14.07 21.86
N VAL A 76 5.36 -13.88 20.60
CA VAL A 76 5.44 -12.59 19.90
C VAL A 76 4.12 -12.26 19.23
N LEU A 77 3.69 -11.01 19.37
CA LEU A 77 2.54 -10.43 18.69
C LEU A 77 2.87 -8.96 18.43
N ARG A 78 3.19 -8.61 17.19
CA ARG A 78 3.48 -7.23 16.79
C ARG A 78 2.46 -6.73 15.79
N ALA A 79 2.04 -5.48 15.92
CA ALA A 79 1.08 -4.86 15.03
C ALA A 79 1.73 -3.60 14.41
N PRO A 80 2.38 -3.72 13.25
CA PRO A 80 2.82 -2.54 12.53
C PRO A 80 1.66 -1.62 12.19
N ASP A 81 1.89 -0.30 12.20
CA ASP A 81 0.85 0.67 11.82
C ASP A 81 0.28 0.35 10.45
N ILE A 82 1.17 0.00 9.49
CA ILE A 82 0.80 -0.54 8.18
C ILE A 82 1.60 -1.81 7.90
N SER A 83 0.90 -2.87 7.48
CA SER A 83 1.45 -4.13 7.00
C SER A 83 1.11 -4.31 5.52
N VAL A 84 2.12 -4.50 4.66
CA VAL A 84 1.94 -4.74 3.22
C VAL A 84 2.36 -6.16 2.87
N GLY A 85 1.42 -6.94 2.35
CA GLY A 85 1.56 -8.37 2.07
C GLY A 85 1.39 -9.25 3.32
N ASN A 86 1.15 -10.55 3.10
CA ASN A 86 0.89 -11.55 4.15
C ASN A 86 -0.28 -11.21 5.10
N VAL A 87 -1.17 -10.30 4.67
CA VAL A 87 -2.44 -9.98 5.34
C VAL A 87 -3.57 -10.71 4.60
N GLY A 88 -4.48 -11.36 5.34
CA GLY A 88 -5.58 -12.12 4.75
C GLY A 88 -6.95 -11.75 5.34
N ASP A 89 -8.01 -12.07 4.60
CA ASP A 89 -9.39 -11.88 5.03
C ASP A 89 -9.90 -13.09 5.85
N LYS A 90 -9.38 -13.23 7.07
CA LYS A 90 -9.78 -14.29 8.01
C LYS A 90 -9.58 -13.88 9.47
N PRO A 91 -10.31 -14.49 10.42
CA PRO A 91 -10.10 -14.22 11.84
C PRO A 91 -8.72 -14.64 12.36
N GLY A 92 -8.25 -13.96 13.40
CA GLY A 92 -7.02 -14.28 14.12
C GLY A 92 -5.82 -13.42 13.72
N TRP A 93 -4.64 -13.84 14.14
CA TRP A 93 -3.37 -13.16 13.87
C TRP A 93 -2.75 -13.64 12.55
N ALA A 94 -2.01 -12.76 11.88
CA ALA A 94 -1.19 -13.13 10.73
C ALA A 94 -0.05 -14.05 11.19
N SER A 95 0.12 -15.19 10.51
CA SER A 95 1.12 -16.21 10.87
C SER A 95 2.50 -15.97 10.22
N ALA A 96 2.64 -14.93 9.40
CA ALA A 96 3.87 -14.56 8.72
C ALA A 96 4.04 -13.04 8.77
N ALA A 97 5.28 -12.58 8.90
CA ALA A 97 5.56 -11.15 8.89
C ALA A 97 5.32 -10.53 7.51
N PRO A 98 4.83 -9.28 7.44
CA PRO A 98 4.65 -8.60 6.17
C PRO A 98 6.01 -8.31 5.52
N PRO A 99 6.17 -8.50 4.19
CA PRO A 99 7.39 -8.12 3.48
C PRO A 99 7.79 -6.65 3.67
N LEU A 100 6.81 -5.75 3.81
CA LEU A 100 7.02 -4.34 4.16
C LEU A 100 6.14 -3.98 5.36
N ALA A 101 6.76 -3.43 6.40
CA ALA A 101 6.11 -2.85 7.57
C ALA A 101 6.39 -1.35 7.66
N VAL A 102 5.43 -0.58 8.17
CA VAL A 102 5.59 0.87 8.43
C VAL A 102 5.24 1.19 9.87
N GLU A 103 6.04 2.04 10.50
CA GLU A 103 5.78 2.66 11.80
C GLU A 103 5.83 4.19 11.68
N TYR A 104 4.92 4.89 12.34
CA TYR A 104 4.91 6.34 12.48
C TYR A 104 5.43 6.72 13.87
N ALA A 105 6.58 7.39 13.90
CA ALA A 105 7.19 7.86 15.15
C ALA A 105 7.09 9.38 15.27
N ASP A 106 6.40 9.85 16.30
CA ASP A 106 6.22 11.27 16.62
C ASP A 106 6.80 11.62 18.00
N THR A 107 6.53 12.83 18.48
CA THR A 107 6.91 13.29 19.82
C THR A 107 6.39 12.34 20.89
N GLY A 108 7.28 11.88 21.76
CA GLY A 108 6.95 10.97 22.85
C GLY A 108 7.10 9.48 22.53
N GLN A 109 7.52 9.13 21.31
CA GLN A 109 7.82 7.75 20.93
C GLN A 109 8.85 7.11 21.89
N ASP A 110 8.54 5.92 22.40
CA ASP A 110 9.55 5.08 23.06
C ASP A 110 10.49 4.49 21.98
N GLU A 111 11.65 5.12 21.83
CA GLU A 111 12.68 4.70 20.88
C GLU A 111 13.30 3.33 21.23
N ALA A 112 13.34 2.96 22.51
CA ALA A 112 13.90 1.67 22.90
C ALA A 112 12.94 0.53 22.52
N GLU A 113 11.64 0.75 22.71
CA GLU A 113 10.62 -0.20 22.29
C GLU A 113 10.49 -0.26 20.77
N LEU A 114 10.51 0.88 20.09
CA LEU A 114 10.52 0.91 18.62
C LEU A 114 11.71 0.12 18.06
N GLN A 115 12.91 0.29 18.61
CA GLN A 115 14.09 -0.47 18.18
C GLN A 115 13.96 -1.98 18.42
N ARG A 116 13.30 -2.40 19.50
CA ARG A 116 12.97 -3.82 19.73
C ARG A 116 12.00 -4.34 18.68
N LYS A 117 10.89 -3.63 18.45
CA LYS A 117 9.88 -3.98 17.45
C LYS A 117 10.49 -4.10 16.05
N ILE A 118 11.37 -3.17 15.66
CA ILE A 118 12.10 -3.22 14.39
C ILE A 118 12.91 -4.51 14.27
N GLY A 119 13.74 -4.82 15.27
CA GLY A 119 14.56 -6.02 15.25
C GLY A 119 13.73 -7.30 15.21
N GLU A 120 12.63 -7.35 15.95
CA GLU A 120 11.72 -8.50 15.95
C GLU A 120 11.05 -8.69 14.59
N LEU A 121 10.45 -7.64 13.99
CA LEU A 121 9.83 -7.73 12.66
C LEU A 121 10.82 -8.19 11.60
N LEU A 122 12.03 -7.63 11.57
CA LEU A 122 13.08 -8.05 10.64
C LEU A 122 13.47 -9.52 10.87
N SER A 123 13.63 -9.96 12.13
CA SER A 123 13.95 -11.37 12.44
C SER A 123 12.82 -12.34 12.13
N MET A 124 11.57 -11.86 12.07
CA MET A 124 10.40 -12.63 11.65
C MET A 124 10.22 -12.70 10.12
N GLY A 125 11.08 -12.02 9.35
CA GLY A 125 11.09 -12.08 7.89
C GLY A 125 10.56 -10.84 7.17
N THR A 126 10.24 -9.75 7.87
CA THR A 126 10.01 -8.46 7.23
C THR A 126 11.28 -8.03 6.48
N ARG A 127 11.15 -7.72 5.19
CA ARG A 127 12.28 -7.36 4.31
C ARG A 127 12.64 -5.88 4.44
N PHE A 128 11.61 -5.05 4.51
CA PHE A 128 11.71 -3.60 4.64
C PHE A 128 10.87 -3.13 5.81
N LEU A 129 11.45 -2.30 6.68
CA LEU A 129 10.70 -1.59 7.71
C LEU A 129 10.98 -0.09 7.56
N TRP A 130 9.92 0.68 7.35
CA TRP A 130 9.98 2.13 7.21
C TRP A 130 9.49 2.79 8.48
N VAL A 131 10.36 3.57 9.13
CA VAL A 131 9.96 4.44 10.24
C VAL A 131 9.76 5.85 9.71
N VAL A 132 8.52 6.29 9.62
CA VAL A 132 8.15 7.66 9.23
C VAL A 132 8.30 8.57 10.45
N ARG A 133 9.32 9.43 10.42
CA ARG A 133 9.62 10.36 11.50
C ARG A 133 8.79 11.62 11.31
N LEU A 134 7.78 11.78 12.18
CA LEU A 134 6.86 12.92 12.17
C LEU A 134 7.32 14.06 13.10
N SER A 135 8.30 13.80 13.96
CA SER A 135 8.95 14.77 14.83
C SER A 135 10.29 15.25 14.26
N GLY A 136 10.61 16.53 14.53
CA GLY A 136 11.79 17.17 13.96
C GLY A 136 11.72 17.30 12.44
N ALA A 137 12.86 17.13 11.77
CA ALA A 137 12.89 17.10 10.31
C ALA A 137 12.19 15.82 9.80
N ARG A 138 11.16 16.02 8.96
CA ARG A 138 10.44 14.94 8.28
C ARG A 138 11.42 14.10 7.48
N ARG A 139 11.33 12.79 7.63
CA ARG A 139 12.16 11.80 6.94
C ARG A 139 11.58 10.41 7.16
N VAL A 140 12.05 9.46 6.38
CA VAL A 140 11.82 8.04 6.59
C VAL A 140 13.16 7.35 6.82
N GLU A 141 13.24 6.63 7.93
CA GLU A 141 14.36 5.73 8.22
C GLU A 141 14.00 4.34 7.68
N VAL A 142 14.80 3.85 6.73
CA VAL A 142 14.62 2.53 6.11
C VAL A 142 15.52 1.53 6.81
N TYR A 143 14.95 0.45 7.28
CA TYR A 143 15.65 -0.70 7.85
C TYR A 143 15.42 -1.91 6.94
N GLU A 144 16.50 -2.62 6.62
CA GLU A 144 16.48 -3.76 5.70
C GLU A 144 17.07 -5.00 6.35
N ALA A 145 16.46 -6.16 6.10
CA ALA A 145 16.98 -7.44 6.55
C ALA A 145 18.39 -7.69 5.97
N GLY A 146 19.36 -8.04 6.82
CA GLY A 146 20.75 -8.33 6.41
C GLY A 146 21.65 -7.09 6.22
N ALA A 147 21.17 -5.86 6.44
CA ALA A 147 22.01 -4.66 6.41
C ALA A 147 22.96 -4.55 7.62
N ALA A 148 22.58 -5.14 8.76
CA ALA A 148 23.39 -5.16 9.99
C ALA A 148 24.68 -6.01 9.88
N ASP A 149 24.76 -6.93 8.90
CA ASP A 149 25.91 -7.80 8.69
C ASP A 149 26.99 -7.20 7.76
N ARG A 150 26.82 -5.94 7.31
CA ARG A 150 27.71 -5.26 6.35
C ARG A 150 28.72 -4.28 6.98
N GLU A 151 28.92 -4.26 8.30
CA GLU A 151 30.09 -3.57 8.87
C GLU A 151 31.32 -4.51 8.91
N PRO A 152 32.53 -4.03 8.57
CA PRO A 152 33.75 -4.80 8.77
C PRO A 152 33.96 -5.02 10.27
N SER A 153 33.94 -6.28 10.69
CA SER A 153 34.17 -6.69 12.08
C SER A 153 35.46 -6.09 12.63
N SER A 154 35.35 -5.17 13.59
CA SER A 154 36.47 -4.85 14.48
C SER A 154 36.74 -6.05 15.40
N PRO A 155 38.01 -6.33 15.76
CA PRO A 155 38.34 -7.52 16.54
C PRO A 155 37.77 -7.45 17.96
N PRO A 156 37.41 -8.60 18.57
CA PRO A 156 36.80 -8.64 19.88
C PRO A 156 37.78 -8.19 20.96
N GLY A 157 37.39 -7.15 21.72
CA GLY A 157 38.03 -6.80 22.99
C GLY A 157 37.67 -7.81 24.10
N PRO A 158 38.44 -7.83 25.20
CA PRO A 158 38.28 -8.85 26.25
C PRO A 158 36.95 -8.72 27.01
N PRO A 159 36.43 -9.83 27.58
CA PRO A 159 35.13 -9.87 28.23
C PRO A 159 35.18 -9.19 29.60
N SER A 160 34.55 -8.02 29.72
CA SER A 160 34.22 -7.40 31.01
C SER A 160 32.82 -7.81 31.45
N GLY A 161 32.71 -8.38 32.65
CA GLY A 161 31.54 -9.08 33.16
C GLY A 161 30.25 -8.27 33.35
N GLY A 162 29.16 -9.01 33.49
CA GLY A 162 28.00 -8.68 34.33
C GLY A 162 27.26 -7.38 34.02
N ARG A 163 26.89 -7.14 32.76
CA ARG A 163 25.90 -6.13 32.39
C ARG A 163 24.92 -6.78 31.43
N ALA A 164 23.61 -6.71 31.70
CA ALA A 164 22.59 -7.15 30.75
C ALA A 164 22.93 -6.57 29.38
N LEU A 165 23.23 -7.44 28.41
CA LEU A 165 23.66 -7.06 27.07
C LEU A 165 22.57 -6.20 26.45
N ARG A 166 22.73 -4.87 26.50
CA ARG A 166 21.90 -3.94 25.73
C ARG A 166 22.09 -4.36 24.27
N ARG A 167 21.05 -4.91 23.64
CA ARG A 167 21.06 -5.18 22.20
C ARG A 167 21.50 -3.89 21.50
N PRO A 168 22.48 -3.95 20.58
CA PRO A 168 22.93 -2.76 19.86
C PRO A 168 21.74 -2.14 19.11
N ARG A 169 21.65 -0.81 19.11
CA ARG A 169 20.62 -0.11 18.34
C ARG A 169 20.86 -0.40 16.86
N LEU A 170 19.80 -0.80 16.16
CA LEU A 170 19.84 -0.96 14.72
C LEU A 170 19.99 0.43 14.09
N ARG A 171 20.81 0.50 13.05
CA ARG A 171 20.96 1.70 12.24
C ARG A 171 20.12 1.54 10.97
N PRO A 172 19.45 2.59 10.50
CA PRO A 172 18.79 2.53 9.21
C PRO A 172 19.83 2.31 8.10
N SER A 173 19.50 1.47 7.12
CA SER A 173 20.30 1.28 5.90
C SER A 173 20.31 2.56 5.07
N ARG A 174 19.21 3.31 5.11
CA ARG A 174 19.03 4.56 4.38
C ARG A 174 18.11 5.51 5.16
N VAL A 175 18.38 6.80 5.06
CA VAL A 175 17.46 7.87 5.50
C VAL A 175 17.03 8.63 4.26
N VAL A 176 15.72 8.81 4.09
CA VAL A 176 15.11 9.40 2.90
C VAL A 176 14.31 10.63 3.34
N TYR A 177 14.46 11.73 2.61
CA TYR A 177 13.93 13.05 2.96
C TYR A 177 12.81 13.49 2.00
N PRO A 178 12.02 14.53 2.37
CA PRO A 178 11.07 15.16 1.47
C PRO A 178 11.74 15.53 0.13
N GLY A 179 11.04 15.28 -0.96
CA GLY A 179 11.53 15.42 -2.34
C GLY A 179 12.21 14.16 -2.88
N GLU A 180 12.46 13.16 -2.05
CA GLU A 180 13.07 11.88 -2.45
C GLU A 180 12.05 10.74 -2.47
N LEU A 181 12.46 9.64 -3.11
CA LEU A 181 11.63 8.47 -3.34
C LEU A 181 12.06 7.27 -2.47
N LEU A 182 11.04 6.62 -1.89
CA LEU A 182 11.14 5.34 -1.21
C LEU A 182 10.87 4.21 -2.19
N GLU A 183 11.62 3.13 -2.04
CA GLU A 183 11.50 1.94 -2.88
C GLU A 183 11.49 0.71 -1.97
N ALA A 184 10.70 -0.30 -2.34
CA ALA A 184 10.72 -1.63 -1.74
C ALA A 184 10.67 -2.69 -2.86
N PRO A 185 11.82 -2.95 -3.53
CA PRO A 185 11.86 -3.84 -4.68
C PRO A 185 11.31 -5.24 -4.39
N GLY A 186 10.44 -5.72 -5.27
CA GLY A 186 9.74 -7.00 -5.11
C GLY A 186 8.68 -7.00 -4.00
N VAL A 187 8.24 -5.82 -3.54
CA VAL A 187 7.05 -5.62 -2.71
C VAL A 187 6.13 -4.57 -3.35
N LEU A 188 6.69 -3.42 -3.71
CA LEU A 188 5.99 -2.35 -4.42
C LEU A 188 6.41 -2.32 -5.90
N LYS A 189 5.47 -1.98 -6.78
CA LYS A 189 5.74 -1.70 -8.19
C LYS A 189 6.32 -0.30 -8.35
N ASN A 190 5.72 0.68 -7.69
CA ASN A 190 6.07 2.08 -7.87
C ASN A 190 6.87 2.62 -6.68
N PRO A 191 7.79 3.57 -6.92
CA PRO A 191 8.38 4.35 -5.85
C PRO A 191 7.32 5.23 -5.17
N VAL A 192 7.54 5.51 -3.88
CA VAL A 192 6.65 6.32 -3.04
C VAL A 192 7.39 7.59 -2.60
N PRO A 193 6.92 8.80 -2.96
CA PRO A 193 7.44 10.04 -2.39
C PRO A 193 7.30 10.04 -0.88
N VAL A 194 8.31 10.53 -0.15
CA VAL A 194 8.30 10.58 1.33
C VAL A 194 7.05 11.32 1.85
N GLU A 195 6.66 12.41 1.19
CA GLU A 195 5.50 13.21 1.53
C GLU A 195 4.20 12.43 1.45
N ALA A 196 4.08 11.45 0.55
CA ALA A 196 2.85 10.69 0.37
C ALA A 196 2.49 9.84 1.60
N LEU A 197 3.41 9.67 2.56
CA LEU A 197 3.14 8.96 3.82
C LEU A 197 2.53 9.87 4.91
N TYR A 198 2.46 11.19 4.72
CA TYR A 198 1.88 12.08 5.75
C TYR A 198 1.16 13.31 5.20
N ASP A 199 1.47 13.74 3.98
CA ASP A 199 0.76 14.78 3.26
C ASP A 199 -0.39 14.19 2.44
N ARG A 200 -1.56 14.81 2.55
CA ARG A 200 -2.78 14.26 1.96
C ARG A 200 -2.84 14.46 0.45
N GLU A 201 -2.35 15.59 -0.04
CA GLU A 201 -2.38 15.89 -1.46
C GLU A 201 -1.43 14.95 -2.20
N ALA A 202 -0.18 14.85 -1.73
CA ALA A 202 0.80 13.90 -2.26
C ALA A 202 0.29 12.45 -2.20
N ALA A 203 -0.35 12.05 -1.09
CA ALA A 203 -0.93 10.71 -0.95
C ALA A 203 -2.03 10.44 -1.97
N HIS A 204 -2.94 11.40 -2.18
CA HIS A 204 -4.04 11.26 -3.14
C HIS A 204 -3.53 11.17 -4.58
N GLU A 205 -2.51 11.95 -4.95
CA GLU A 205 -1.91 11.87 -6.29
C GLU A 205 -1.31 10.48 -6.56
N VAL A 206 -0.56 9.95 -5.59
CA VAL A 206 0.02 8.59 -5.69
C VAL A 206 -1.08 7.52 -5.73
N THR A 207 -2.08 7.63 -4.86
CA THR A 207 -3.22 6.71 -4.80
C THR A 207 -3.98 6.70 -6.14
N LEU A 208 -4.26 7.87 -6.71
CA LEU A 208 -4.91 8.00 -8.02
C LEU A 208 -4.08 7.34 -9.12
N ARG A 209 -2.78 7.64 -9.19
CA ARG A 209 -1.85 7.03 -10.15
C ARG A 209 -1.88 5.51 -10.04
N ASN A 210 -1.81 4.98 -8.83
CA ASN A 210 -1.85 3.55 -8.54
C ASN A 210 -3.18 2.90 -9.01
N LEU A 211 -4.32 3.51 -8.67
CA LEU A 211 -5.64 3.03 -9.08
C LEU A 211 -5.82 3.04 -10.60
N LEU A 212 -5.32 4.06 -11.30
CA LEU A 212 -5.33 4.12 -12.77
C LEU A 212 -4.53 2.98 -13.37
N GLN A 213 -3.32 2.73 -12.86
CA GLN A 213 -2.46 1.65 -13.33
C GLN A 213 -3.11 0.26 -13.11
N ARG A 214 -3.83 0.06 -12.00
CA ARG A 214 -4.62 -1.16 -11.77
C ARG A 214 -5.77 -1.33 -12.77
N LYS A 215 -6.27 -0.23 -13.33
CA LYS A 215 -7.29 -0.23 -14.40
C LYS A 215 -6.70 -0.24 -15.81
N GLY A 216 -5.37 -0.35 -15.95
CA GLY A 216 -4.69 -0.39 -17.24
C GLY A 216 -4.43 0.98 -17.85
N TYR A 217 -4.61 2.06 -17.11
CA TYR A 217 -4.32 3.43 -17.55
C TYR A 217 -3.03 3.96 -16.93
N GLU A 218 -2.20 4.60 -17.73
CA GLU A 218 -0.98 5.25 -17.24
C GLU A 218 -1.28 6.52 -16.44
N SER A 219 -2.30 7.28 -16.87
CA SER A 219 -2.64 8.60 -16.31
C SER A 219 -4.11 8.97 -16.58
N LEU A 220 -4.58 10.04 -15.93
CA LEU A 220 -5.89 10.63 -16.24
C LEU A 220 -5.98 11.11 -17.69
N ASP A 221 -4.88 11.58 -18.27
CA ASP A 221 -4.87 12.03 -19.65
C ASP A 221 -4.99 10.86 -20.64
N ALA A 222 -4.48 9.68 -20.29
CA ALA A 222 -4.73 8.45 -21.04
C ALA A 222 -6.22 8.06 -21.00
N VAL A 223 -6.87 8.15 -19.84
CA VAL A 223 -8.33 7.94 -19.73
C VAL A 223 -9.10 8.94 -20.60
N ARG A 224 -8.75 10.23 -20.52
CA ARG A 224 -9.39 11.28 -21.32
C ARG A 224 -9.14 11.08 -22.82
N ALA A 225 -7.97 10.58 -23.22
CA ALA A 225 -7.67 10.27 -24.61
C ALA A 225 -8.57 9.13 -25.13
N SER A 226 -8.67 8.01 -24.40
CA SER A 226 -9.58 6.91 -24.73
C SER A 226 -11.02 7.39 -24.87
N GLY A 227 -11.51 8.15 -23.89
CA GLY A 227 -12.88 8.68 -23.92
C GLY A 227 -13.14 9.63 -25.10
N ARG A 228 -12.14 10.41 -25.54
CA ARG A 228 -12.27 11.25 -26.75
C ARG A 228 -12.35 10.42 -28.02
N GLU A 229 -11.58 9.35 -28.14
CA GLU A 229 -11.63 8.45 -29.30
C GLU A 229 -12.98 7.74 -29.37
N GLU A 230 -13.45 7.19 -28.25
CA GLU A 230 -14.78 6.57 -28.13
C GLU A 230 -15.90 7.54 -28.50
N GLY A 231 -15.88 8.75 -27.94
CA GLY A 231 -16.89 9.77 -28.22
C GLY A 231 -16.88 10.26 -29.68
N ARG A 232 -15.72 10.33 -30.33
CA ARG A 232 -15.63 10.63 -31.77
C ARG A 232 -16.23 9.50 -32.61
N ALA A 233 -15.92 8.25 -32.29
CA ALA A 233 -16.47 7.10 -32.99
C ALA A 233 -18.01 7.07 -32.84
N GLU A 234 -18.53 7.28 -31.64
CA GLU A 234 -19.98 7.36 -31.39
C GLU A 234 -20.64 8.49 -32.18
N GLY A 235 -20.05 9.69 -32.17
CA GLY A 235 -20.55 10.82 -32.95
C GLY A 235 -20.53 10.58 -34.46
N LEU A 236 -19.52 9.87 -34.96
CA LEU A 236 -19.46 9.47 -36.37
C LEU A 236 -20.52 8.43 -36.72
N ARG A 237 -20.78 7.45 -35.85
CA ARG A 237 -21.86 6.46 -36.04
C ARG A 237 -23.22 7.15 -36.08
N ALA A 238 -23.50 8.04 -35.13
CA ALA A 238 -24.73 8.83 -35.12
C ALA A 238 -24.88 9.64 -36.43
N GLY A 239 -23.85 10.38 -36.83
CA GLY A 239 -23.89 11.15 -38.07
C GLY A 239 -24.00 10.29 -39.34
N LEU A 240 -23.49 9.05 -39.33
CA LEU A 240 -23.67 8.09 -40.41
C LEU A 240 -25.10 7.58 -40.49
N ARG A 241 -25.77 7.36 -39.36
CA ARG A 241 -27.19 7.01 -39.29
C ARG A 241 -28.05 8.13 -39.84
N ASP A 242 -27.85 9.35 -39.35
CA ASP A 242 -28.55 10.55 -39.82
C ASP A 242 -28.36 10.76 -41.33
N LEU A 243 -27.14 10.53 -41.83
CA LEU A 243 -26.82 10.64 -43.25
C LEU A 243 -27.53 9.55 -44.08
N CYS A 244 -27.58 8.31 -43.58
CA CYS A 244 -28.30 7.23 -44.26
C CYS A 244 -29.80 7.50 -44.30
N GLU A 245 -30.38 7.96 -43.19
CA GLU A 245 -31.78 8.38 -43.13
C GLU A 245 -32.09 9.49 -44.14
N LEU A 246 -31.29 10.56 -44.14
CA LEU A 246 -31.46 11.71 -45.05
C LEU A 246 -31.38 11.30 -46.53
N LEU A 247 -30.51 10.35 -46.86
CA LEU A 247 -30.31 9.86 -48.22
C LEU A 247 -31.23 8.69 -48.59
N ALA A 248 -32.12 8.27 -47.68
CA ALA A 248 -32.96 7.08 -47.82
C ALA A 248 -32.16 5.80 -48.14
N ILE A 249 -30.97 5.67 -47.54
CA ILE A 249 -30.14 4.46 -47.60
C ILE A 249 -30.58 3.53 -46.48
N GLU A 250 -31.04 2.33 -46.82
CA GLU A 250 -31.48 1.34 -45.83
C GLU A 250 -30.30 0.86 -44.96
N LEU A 251 -30.46 0.98 -43.64
CA LEU A 251 -29.55 0.40 -42.65
C LEU A 251 -30.12 -0.94 -42.16
N SER A 252 -29.67 -2.03 -42.79
CA SER A 252 -30.01 -3.38 -42.32
C SER A 252 -29.32 -3.66 -40.97
N PRO A 253 -29.80 -4.65 -40.19
CA PRO A 253 -29.16 -5.04 -38.93
C PRO A 253 -27.66 -5.38 -39.08
N GLU A 254 -27.27 -5.96 -40.21
CA GLU A 254 -25.87 -6.28 -40.52
C GLU A 254 -25.02 -5.02 -40.71
N ARG A 255 -25.60 -3.98 -41.33
CA ARG A 255 -24.93 -2.68 -41.54
C ARG A 255 -24.78 -1.93 -40.22
N GLU A 256 -25.79 -1.99 -39.37
CA GLU A 256 -25.72 -1.44 -38.01
C GLU A 256 -24.65 -2.14 -37.16
N ALA A 257 -24.62 -3.47 -37.18
CA ALA A 257 -23.55 -4.22 -36.51
C ALA A 257 -22.16 -3.87 -37.06
N ALA A 258 -22.05 -3.62 -38.38
CA ALA A 258 -20.81 -3.16 -38.99
C ALA A 258 -20.39 -1.77 -38.49
N LEU A 259 -21.32 -0.81 -38.35
CA LEU A 259 -21.02 0.51 -37.76
C LEU A 259 -20.48 0.39 -36.35
N GLU A 260 -21.11 -0.42 -35.51
CA GLU A 260 -20.69 -0.62 -34.12
C GLU A 260 -19.29 -1.23 -34.02
N ALA A 261 -18.93 -2.13 -34.94
CA ALA A 261 -17.60 -2.74 -34.98
C ALA A 261 -16.50 -1.84 -35.58
N MET A 262 -16.85 -0.82 -36.37
CA MET A 262 -15.89 0.05 -37.05
C MET A 262 -15.15 0.98 -36.09
N LYS A 263 -13.86 1.22 -36.38
CA LYS A 263 -13.04 2.22 -35.71
C LYS A 263 -13.21 3.60 -36.38
N GLU A 264 -12.72 4.65 -35.71
CA GLU A 264 -12.83 6.04 -36.18
C GLU A 264 -12.43 6.21 -37.65
N ALA A 265 -11.29 5.63 -38.06
CA ALA A 265 -10.80 5.73 -39.44
C ALA A 265 -11.76 5.10 -40.47
N ASP A 266 -12.34 3.94 -40.16
CA ASP A 266 -13.27 3.24 -41.05
C ASP A 266 -14.61 3.98 -41.13
N LEU A 267 -15.08 4.54 -40.02
CA LEU A 267 -16.28 5.38 -39.98
C LEU A 267 -16.10 6.65 -40.82
N LEU A 268 -14.94 7.31 -40.74
CA LEU A 268 -14.62 8.47 -41.58
C LEU A 268 -14.61 8.09 -43.07
N ALA A 269 -13.96 6.97 -43.42
CA ALA A 269 -13.89 6.49 -44.80
C ALA A 269 -15.28 6.14 -45.36
N LEU A 270 -16.11 5.45 -44.56
CA LEU A 270 -17.49 5.11 -44.92
C LEU A 270 -18.32 6.37 -45.12
N ARG A 271 -18.23 7.34 -44.21
CA ARG A 271 -18.95 8.61 -44.31
C ARG A 271 -18.60 9.35 -45.59
N ASP A 272 -17.32 9.43 -45.91
CA ASP A 272 -16.85 10.14 -47.10
C ASP A 272 -17.25 9.39 -48.38
N ARG A 273 -17.30 8.05 -48.36
CA ARG A 273 -17.84 7.24 -49.46
C ARG A 273 -19.33 7.48 -49.66
N ILE A 274 -20.15 7.39 -48.59
CA ILE A 274 -21.60 7.63 -48.67
C ILE A 274 -21.89 9.04 -49.19
N LYS A 275 -21.14 10.05 -48.75
CA LYS A 275 -21.29 11.43 -49.27
C LYS A 275 -21.07 11.53 -50.78
N ARG A 276 -20.12 10.76 -51.34
CA ARG A 276 -19.81 10.77 -52.78
C ARG A 276 -20.76 9.91 -53.59
N GLU A 277 -20.98 8.68 -53.15
CA GLU A 277 -21.67 7.65 -53.94
C GLU A 277 -23.18 7.56 -53.64
N ARG A 278 -23.64 8.16 -52.54
CA ARG A 278 -25.03 8.14 -52.06
C ARG A 278 -25.61 6.74 -51.91
N ARG A 279 -24.77 5.78 -51.54
CA ARG A 279 -25.12 4.38 -51.27
C ARG A 279 -24.15 3.78 -50.26
N TRP A 280 -24.58 2.70 -49.61
CA TRP A 280 -23.80 1.98 -48.61
C TRP A 280 -22.63 1.15 -49.17
N ALA A 281 -22.79 0.66 -50.41
CA ALA A 281 -21.86 -0.26 -51.08
C ALA A 281 -20.41 0.23 -51.04
#